data_AF-A0A917G0U8-F1
#
_entry.id   AF-A0A917G0U8-F1
#
_cell.length_a   1.000
_cell.length_b   1.000
_cell.length_c   1.000
_cell.angle_alpha   90.00
_cell.angle_beta   90.00
_cell.angle_gamma   90.00
#
_symmetry.space_group_name_H-M   'P 1'
#
loop_
_entity.id
_entity.type
_entity.pdbx_description
1 polymer ?
#
loop_
_entity_poly.entity_id
_entity_poly.type
_entity_poly.pdbx_seq_one_letter_code
_entity_poly.pdbx_strand_id
1 'polypeptide(L)'
;MVHTLYVPDQLGFYNVIVGVLRASPADVPYGDVFATVGPAAYAVFTPEMNLPDQVDDVWAQLDDAVRDGTVVRADGPEVETVSPEGRVELSVTVVLA
;
A
#
# COMPACT_ATOMS: atom_id res chain seq x y z
N MET A 1 5.06 5.53 12.40
CA MET A 1 4.78 5.07 11.02
C MET A 1 3.30 5.24 10.79
N VAL A 2 2.94 5.92 9.71
CA VAL A 2 1.56 6.03 9.22
C VAL A 2 1.44 5.10 8.02
N HIS A 3 0.29 4.45 7.88
CA HIS A 3 0.00 3.53 6.80
C HIS A 3 -1.25 4.00 6.08
N THR A 4 -1.19 4.02 4.75
CA THR A 4 -2.35 4.24 3.88
C THR A 4 -2.68 2.91 3.22
N LEU A 5 -3.83 2.35 3.57
CA LEU A 5 -4.36 1.11 3.00
C LEU A 5 -5.35 1.44 1.89
N TYR A 6 -5.04 0.99 0.68
CA TYR A 6 -5.89 1.10 -0.49
C TYR A 6 -6.62 -0.23 -0.68
N VAL A 7 -7.94 -0.21 -0.57
CA VAL A 7 -8.79 -1.40 -0.70
C VAL A 7 -9.65 -1.25 -1.96
N PRO A 8 -9.41 -2.03 -3.01
CA PRO A 8 -10.26 -1.98 -4.20
C PRO A 8 -11.68 -2.48 -3.84
N ASP A 9 -12.69 -1.79 -4.34
CA ASP A 9 -14.08 -2.20 -4.27
C ASP A 9 -14.51 -2.97 -5.52
N GLN A 10 -15.74 -3.50 -5.49
CA GLN A 10 -16.28 -4.31 -6.60
C GLN A 10 -16.51 -3.53 -7.90
N LEU A 11 -16.46 -2.19 -7.84
CA LEU A 11 -16.63 -1.29 -8.98
C LEU A 11 -15.28 -0.79 -9.51
N GLY A 12 -14.16 -1.21 -8.91
CA GLY A 12 -12.81 -0.79 -9.28
C GLY A 12 -12.41 0.57 -8.71
N PHE A 13 -13.15 1.11 -7.73
CA PHE A 13 -12.72 2.27 -6.97
C PHE A 13 -11.94 1.85 -5.73
N TYR A 14 -11.08 2.73 -5.22
CA TYR A 14 -10.35 2.47 -3.99
C TYR A 14 -11.01 3.15 -2.81
N ASN A 15 -11.28 2.36 -1.76
CA ASN A 15 -11.48 2.89 -0.42
C ASN A 15 -10.13 3.07 0.25
N VAL A 16 -9.92 4.21 0.91
CA VAL A 16 -8.63 4.57 1.49
C VAL A 16 -8.76 4.70 3.01
N ILE A 17 -7.90 4.00 3.74
CA ILE A 17 -7.81 4.07 5.20
C ILE A 17 -6.41 4.55 5.57
N VAL A 18 -6.33 5.71 6.23
CA VAL A 18 -5.07 6.23 6.78
C VAL A 18 -5.05 5.95 8.28
N GLY A 19 -3.99 5.31 8.76
CA GLY A 19 -3.94 4.94 10.17
C GLY A 19 -2.58 4.47 10.66
N VAL A 20 -2.60 3.85 11.84
CA VAL A 20 -1.44 3.30 12.53
C VAL A 20 -1.75 1.87 12.94
N LEU A 21 -0.71 1.03 13.04
CA LEU A 21 -0.89 -0.36 13.43
C LEU A 21 -1.47 -0.47 14.85
N ARG A 22 -2.40 -1.42 14.99
CA ARG A 22 -3.03 -1.83 16.25
C ARG A 22 -3.02 -3.34 16.32
N ALA A 23 -2.76 -3.89 17.50
CA ALA A 23 -2.68 -5.34 17.69
C ALA A 23 -4.07 -5.97 17.74
N SER A 24 -5.08 -5.23 18.21
CA SER A 24 -6.44 -5.73 18.40
C SER A 24 -7.49 -4.68 18.04
N PRO A 25 -8.68 -5.10 17.54
CA PRO A 25 -9.84 -4.21 17.43
C PRO A 25 -10.23 -3.54 18.75
N ALA A 26 -9.88 -4.15 19.89
CA ALA A 26 -10.14 -3.57 21.21
C ALA A 26 -9.31 -2.31 21.51
N ASP A 27 -8.21 -2.09 20.78
CA ASP A 27 -7.32 -0.92 20.93
C ASP A 27 -7.73 0.27 20.06
N VAL A 28 -8.84 0.15 19.33
CA VAL A 28 -9.32 1.15 18.38
C VAL A 28 -10.22 2.16 19.08
N PRO A 29 -9.92 3.47 18.99
CA PRO A 29 -10.78 4.51 19.52
C PRO A 29 -12.19 4.46 18.90
N TYR A 30 -13.19 4.85 19.69
CA TYR A 30 -14.55 4.99 19.15
C TYR A 30 -14.57 5.98 17.99
N GLY A 31 -15.18 5.57 16.87
CA GLY A 31 -15.26 6.37 15.65
C GLY A 31 -14.26 5.96 14.57
N ASP A 32 -13.22 5.21 14.93
CA ASP A 32 -12.25 4.67 13.99
C ASP A 32 -12.65 3.26 13.50
N VAL A 33 -12.01 2.79 12.43
CA VAL A 33 -12.23 1.46 11.85
C VAL A 33 -11.00 0.57 12.06
N PHE A 34 -11.23 -0.73 12.24
CA PHE A 34 -10.18 -1.74 12.24
C PHE A 34 -10.18 -2.50 10.91
N ALA A 35 -9.08 -2.45 10.18
CA ALA A 35 -8.87 -3.22 8.97
C ALA A 35 -7.77 -4.26 9.18
N THR A 36 -7.95 -5.46 8.65
CA THR A 36 -6.94 -6.53 8.67
C THR A 36 -6.44 -6.76 7.26
N VAL A 37 -5.13 -6.73 7.09
CA VAL A 37 -4.47 -7.14 5.84
C VAL A 37 -4.08 -8.60 6.00
N GLY A 38 -4.67 -9.47 5.17
CA GLY A 38 -4.39 -10.90 5.18
C GLY A 38 -3.00 -11.24 4.62
N PRO A 39 -2.48 -12.46 4.87
CA PRO A 39 -1.23 -12.90 4.27
C PRO A 39 -1.37 -13.00 2.75
N ALA A 40 -0.42 -12.43 2.02
CA ALA A 40 -0.31 -12.48 0.57
C ALA A 40 1.15 -12.31 0.13
N ALA A 41 1.42 -12.51 -1.16
CA ALA A 41 2.70 -12.14 -1.76
C ALA A 41 2.68 -10.65 -2.12
N TYR A 42 3.75 -9.93 -1.75
CA TYR A 42 3.87 -8.49 -1.99
C TYR A 42 5.13 -8.20 -2.80
N ALA A 43 4.99 -7.36 -3.83
CA ALA A 43 6.12 -6.60 -4.37
C ALA A 43 6.28 -5.34 -3.51
N VAL A 44 7.52 -5.03 -3.14
CA VAL A 44 7.85 -3.90 -2.27
C VAL A 44 8.71 -2.92 -3.04
N PHE A 45 8.26 -1.67 -3.11
CA PHE A 45 8.92 -0.58 -3.81
C PHE A 45 9.41 0.45 -2.80
N THR A 46 10.63 0.94 -3.02
CA THR A 46 11.24 2.02 -2.26
C THR A 46 11.68 3.13 -3.22
N PRO A 47 11.62 4.41 -2.84
CA PRO A 47 11.96 5.51 -3.73
C PRO A 47 13.37 5.38 -4.30
N GLU A 48 13.49 5.49 -5.61
CA GLU A 48 14.74 5.62 -6.35
C GLU A 48 15.18 7.09 -6.46
N MET A 49 14.32 8.02 -6.03
CA MET A 49 14.53 9.48 -6.10
C MET A 49 14.58 10.01 -7.53
N ASN A 50 13.80 9.40 -8.44
CA ASN A 50 13.64 9.90 -9.81
C ASN A 50 12.65 11.08 -9.86
N LEU A 51 11.71 11.13 -8.91
CA LEU A 51 10.78 12.25 -8.69
C LEU A 51 11.04 12.97 -7.34
N PRO A 52 10.67 14.27 -7.24
CA PRO A 52 10.83 15.03 -5.99
C PRO A 52 9.95 14.51 -4.84
N ASP A 53 8.75 14.01 -5.17
CA ASP A 53 7.86 13.39 -4.20
C ASP A 53 8.12 11.88 -4.18
N GLN A 54 8.46 11.35 -3.01
CA GLN A 54 8.75 9.92 -2.82
C GLN A 54 7.52 9.04 -3.02
N VAL A 55 6.32 9.55 -2.76
CA VAL A 55 5.05 8.86 -3.02
C VAL A 55 4.86 8.71 -4.52
N ASP A 56 4.93 9.81 -5.27
CA ASP A 56 4.80 9.77 -6.73
C ASP A 56 5.88 8.86 -7.35
N ASP A 57 7.09 8.85 -6.79
CA ASP A 57 8.19 8.01 -7.26
C ASP A 57 7.87 6.52 -7.18
N VAL A 58 7.40 6.02 -6.02
CA VAL A 58 7.08 4.59 -5.87
C VAL A 58 5.85 4.17 -6.66
N TRP A 59 4.87 5.05 -6.83
CA TRP A 59 3.70 4.78 -7.67
C TRP A 59 4.07 4.74 -9.16
N ALA A 60 4.94 5.64 -9.63
CA ALA A 60 5.46 5.60 -10.99
C ALA A 60 6.27 4.32 -11.27
N GLN A 61 7.10 3.88 -10.30
CA GLN A 61 7.83 2.60 -10.40
C GLN A 61 6.88 1.40 -10.55
N LEU A 62 5.80 1.38 -9.77
CA LEU A 62 4.79 0.32 -9.88
C LEU A 62 4.11 0.34 -11.26
N ASP A 63 3.73 1.52 -11.76
CA ASP A 63 3.11 1.64 -13.08
C ASP A 63 4.04 1.17 -14.20
N ASP A 64 5.34 1.46 -14.09
CA ASP A 64 6.35 0.98 -15.02
C ASP A 64 6.51 -0.54 -14.96
N ALA A 65 6.59 -1.11 -13.75
CA ALA A 65 6.70 -2.56 -13.54
C ALA A 65 5.46 -3.34 -13.99
N VAL A 66 4.28 -2.74 -13.92
CA VAL A 66 3.05 -3.33 -14.48
C VAL A 66 3.07 -3.24 -16.00
N ARG A 67 3.51 -2.10 -16.56
CA ARG A 67 3.54 -1.85 -18.00
C ARG A 67 4.52 -2.76 -18.73
N ASP A 68 5.67 -3.09 -18.13
CA ASP A 68 6.67 -3.99 -18.73
C ASP A 68 6.42 -5.48 -18.43
N GLY A 69 5.46 -5.79 -17.55
CA GLY A 69 5.06 -7.14 -17.18
C GLY A 69 5.91 -7.79 -16.08
N THR A 70 6.82 -7.04 -15.44
CA THR A 70 7.57 -7.50 -14.27
C THR A 70 6.65 -7.81 -13.10
N VAL A 71 5.57 -7.04 -12.94
CA VAL A 71 4.58 -7.20 -11.88
C VAL A 71 3.19 -7.45 -12.46
N VAL A 72 2.52 -8.48 -11.94
CA VAL A 72 1.10 -8.73 -12.17
C VAL A 72 0.36 -8.52 -10.86
N ARG A 73 -0.47 -7.47 -10.77
CA ARG A 73 -1.26 -7.17 -9.56
C ARG A 73 -2.30 -8.26 -9.30
N ALA A 74 -2.55 -8.56 -8.04
CA ALA A 74 -3.52 -9.57 -7.60
C ALA A 74 -4.87 -9.00 -7.14
N ASP A 75 -5.18 -7.74 -7.48
CA ASP A 75 -6.41 -7.01 -7.08
C ASP A 75 -6.71 -7.06 -5.57
N GLY A 76 -5.65 -7.15 -4.76
CA GLY A 76 -5.71 -7.16 -3.30
C GLY A 76 -5.41 -5.78 -2.69
N PRO A 77 -5.35 -5.69 -1.35
CA PRO A 77 -5.01 -4.46 -0.67
C PRO A 77 -3.56 -4.02 -0.96
N GLU A 78 -3.37 -2.74 -1.23
CA GLU A 78 -2.07 -2.10 -1.38
C GLU A 78 -1.79 -1.21 -0.17
N VAL A 79 -0.54 -1.16 0.29
CA VAL A 79 -0.16 -0.45 1.52
C VAL A 79 1.01 0.48 1.24
N GLU A 80 0.76 1.78 1.39
CA GLU A 80 1.82 2.78 1.47
C GLU A 80 2.19 3.00 2.94
N THR A 81 3.48 2.94 3.26
CA THR A 81 4.01 3.15 4.60
C THR A 81 4.91 4.37 4.61
N VAL A 82 4.59 5.32 5.48
CA VAL A 82 5.41 6.51 5.72
C VAL A 82 6.06 6.40 7.10
N SER A 83 7.38 6.31 7.09
CA SER A 83 8.20 6.31 8.30
C SER A 83 8.20 7.69 8.99
N PRO A 84 8.50 7.76 10.30
CA PRO A 84 8.65 9.05 11.00
C PRO A 84 9.67 10.01 10.36
N GLU A 85 10.66 9.45 9.66
CA GLU A 85 11.71 10.20 8.96
C GLU A 85 11.29 10.63 7.55
N GLY A 86 10.05 10.35 7.15
CA GLY A 86 9.50 10.72 5.83
C GLY A 86 9.88 9.79 4.69
N ARG A 87 10.52 8.65 4.97
CA ARG A 87 10.74 7.60 3.95
C ARG A 87 9.45 6.88 3.63
N VAL A 88 9.20 6.67 2.35
CA VAL A 88 8.04 5.96 1.81
C VAL A 88 8.42 4.54 1.39
N GLU A 89 7.50 3.61 1.56
CA GLU A 89 7.53 2.27 0.99
C GLU A 89 6.13 1.92 0.47
N LEU A 90 6.04 1.28 -0.70
CA LEU A 90 4.78 0.81 -1.28
C LEU A 90 4.80 -0.72 -1.39
N SER A 91 3.85 -1.37 -0.74
CA SER A 91 3.64 -2.82 -0.78
C SER A 91 2.38 -3.14 -1.58
N VAL A 92 2.54 -3.87 -2.69
CA VAL A 92 1.44 -4.18 -3.61
C VAL A 92 1.26 -5.68 -3.68
N THR A 93 0.03 -6.16 -3.52
CA THR A 93 -0.29 -7.58 -3.69
C THR A 93 -0.08 -8.02 -5.14
N VAL A 94 0.67 -9.11 -5.32
CA VAL A 94 1.03 -9.64 -6.64
C VAL A 94 0.68 -11.12 -6.79
N VAL A 95 0.47 -11.54 -8.02
CA VAL A 95 0.34 -12.96 -8.38
C VAL A 95 1.73 -13.54 -8.59
N LEU A 96 2.03 -14.63 -7.89
CA LEU A 96 3.23 -15.42 -8.16
C LEU A 96 2.93 -16.39 -9.30
N ALA A 97 3.71 -16.31 -10.37
CA ALA A 97 3.64 -17.22 -11.52
C ALA A 97 4.34 -18.55 -11.23
#